data_AF-A0A1I7XZH9-F1
#
_entry.id   AF-A0A1I7XZH9-F1
#
_cell.length_a   1.000
_cell.length_b   1.000
_cell.length_c   1.000
_cell.angle_alpha   90.00
_cell.angle_beta   90.00
_cell.angle_gamma   90.00
#
_symmetry.space_group_name_H-M   'P 1'
#
loop_
_entity.id
_entity.type
_entity.pdbx_description
1 polymer ?
#
loop_
_entity_poly.entity_id
_entity_poly.type
_entity_poly.pdbx_seq_one_letter_code
_entity_poly.pdbx_strand_id
1 'polypeptide(L)'
;MPAAFTKAFAERLDKLCRISVKEAEDGDVLRPGLALLAPGGKQMMVDGRGTVKILPGDERLNYKPCVDITFGSAAKSYGDKVLAVVLTGMGADGREGARLLKQGGSQVWAQDEASCVIYGMPMAIAKANLADAVYGLDEIGRHLLLVDGAEPEAIRSILEVDFYTQESRDIQAAKVFESMGGYAPTIGIIGAVMGLIHVMGNLADPTQLGSGIAVAFVATIYGVASANLILLPIANKLKALAMRQSRYREMLLEGLLSIAEGENPRSIELKLQGFME
;
A
#
# COMPACT_ATOMS: atom_id res chain seq x y z
N MET A 1 14.31 -2.03 -17.22
CA MET A 1 13.60 -0.92 -17.89
C MET A 1 14.46 -0.42 -19.06
N PRO A 2 13.89 -0.09 -20.23
CA PRO A 2 14.69 0.41 -21.36
C PRO A 2 15.28 1.79 -21.06
N ALA A 3 16.43 2.11 -21.67
CA ALA A 3 17.19 3.34 -21.42
C ALA A 3 16.38 4.64 -21.61
N ALA A 4 15.44 4.66 -22.54
CA ALA A 4 14.62 5.84 -22.80
C ALA A 4 13.65 6.18 -21.65
N PHE A 5 13.35 5.23 -20.76
CA PHE A 5 12.34 5.40 -19.71
C PHE A 5 12.94 5.68 -18.33
N THR A 6 14.19 5.27 -18.07
CA THR A 6 14.80 5.40 -16.75
C THR A 6 14.96 6.86 -16.33
N LYS A 7 15.43 7.74 -17.23
CA LYS A 7 15.51 9.17 -16.95
C LYS A 7 14.16 9.82 -16.62
N ALA A 8 13.16 9.61 -17.48
CA ALA A 8 11.81 10.17 -17.24
C ALA A 8 11.17 9.63 -15.96
N PHE A 9 11.47 8.38 -15.59
CA PHE A 9 11.01 7.77 -14.35
C PHE A 9 11.65 8.43 -13.12
N ALA A 10 12.97 8.65 -13.13
CA ALA A 10 13.67 9.35 -12.06
C ALA A 10 13.14 10.79 -11.88
N GLU A 11 12.98 11.54 -12.97
CA GLU A 11 12.42 12.91 -12.94
C GLU A 11 10.99 12.96 -12.40
N ARG A 12 10.19 11.91 -12.64
CA ARG A 12 8.83 11.81 -12.09
C ARG A 12 8.85 11.55 -10.59
N LEU A 13 9.74 10.68 -10.11
CA LEU A 13 9.89 10.39 -8.68
C LEU A 13 10.40 11.61 -7.92
N ASP A 14 11.39 12.33 -8.46
CA ASP A 14 11.96 13.55 -7.86
C ASP A 14 10.89 14.62 -7.57
N LYS A 15 9.87 14.73 -8.44
CA LYS A 15 8.74 15.66 -8.24
C LYS A 15 7.75 15.24 -7.16
N LEU A 16 7.70 13.95 -6.83
CA LEU A 16 6.72 13.37 -5.89
C LEU A 16 7.33 13.10 -4.51
N CYS A 17 8.65 12.97 -4.44
CA CYS A 17 9.38 12.64 -3.23
C CYS A 17 10.01 13.87 -2.58
N ARG A 18 10.26 13.80 -1.27
CA ARG A 18 11.04 14.83 -0.55
C ARG A 18 12.55 14.65 -0.74
N ILE A 19 12.99 13.42 -0.99
CA ILE A 19 14.40 13.11 -1.32
C ILE A 19 14.69 13.47 -2.77
N SER A 20 15.94 13.80 -3.08
CA SER A 20 16.37 13.99 -4.46
C SER A 20 16.47 12.64 -5.17
N VAL A 21 15.88 12.54 -6.36
CA VAL A 21 15.93 11.33 -7.20
C VAL A 21 16.51 11.70 -8.55
N LYS A 22 17.57 10.99 -8.99
CA LYS A 22 18.13 11.15 -10.34
C LYS A 22 18.51 9.81 -10.95
N GLU A 23 18.61 9.78 -12.27
CA GLU A 23 19.30 8.70 -12.97
C GLU A 23 20.80 8.76 -12.64
N ALA A 24 21.39 7.61 -12.32
CA ALA A 24 22.77 7.53 -11.87
C ALA A 24 23.76 7.82 -13.00
N GLU A 25 24.75 8.66 -12.71
CA GLU A 25 25.87 8.99 -13.58
C GLU A 25 27.18 8.42 -13.02
N ASP A 26 28.14 8.15 -13.91
CA ASP A 26 29.45 7.64 -13.47
C ASP A 26 30.15 8.69 -12.60
N GLY A 27 30.60 8.29 -11.42
CA GLY A 27 31.21 9.18 -10.43
C GLY A 27 30.24 9.84 -9.45
N ASP A 28 28.93 9.58 -9.55
CA ASP A 28 27.97 10.04 -8.54
C ASP A 28 28.35 9.53 -7.15
N VAL A 29 28.12 10.35 -6.11
CA VAL A 29 28.45 10.01 -4.72
C VAL A 29 27.18 9.82 -3.91
N LEU A 30 27.06 8.67 -3.25
CA LEU A 30 25.99 8.36 -2.31
C LEU A 30 26.05 9.28 -1.10
N ARG A 31 24.91 9.91 -0.79
CA ARG A 31 24.73 10.76 0.37
C ARG A 31 23.30 10.62 0.89
N PRO A 32 23.04 10.90 2.18
CA PRO A 32 21.69 10.88 2.72
C PRO A 32 20.74 11.79 1.93
N GLY A 33 19.50 11.33 1.73
CA GLY A 33 18.48 12.06 0.99
C GLY A 33 18.63 12.04 -0.54
N LEU A 34 19.49 11.17 -1.09
CA LEU A 34 19.65 10.96 -2.53
C LEU A 34 19.32 9.51 -2.91
N ALA A 35 18.39 9.33 -3.85
CA ALA A 35 18.14 8.06 -4.51
C ALA A 35 18.66 8.09 -5.95
N LEU A 36 19.45 7.06 -6.31
CA LEU A 36 20.03 6.91 -7.63
C LEU A 36 19.39 5.75 -8.37
N LEU A 37 18.80 6.04 -9.53
CA LEU A 37 18.18 5.04 -10.40
C LEU A 37 19.20 4.53 -11.41
N ALA A 38 19.42 3.22 -11.46
CA ALA A 38 20.34 2.61 -12.42
C ALA A 38 19.88 2.87 -13.88
N PRO A 39 20.78 3.37 -14.76
CA PRO A 39 20.44 3.68 -16.15
C PRO A 39 20.14 2.41 -16.97
N GLY A 40 19.09 2.46 -17.78
CA GLY A 40 18.69 1.33 -18.64
C GLY A 40 19.79 0.94 -19.64
N GLY A 41 19.99 -0.36 -19.86
CA GLY A 41 21.00 -0.87 -20.80
C GLY A 41 22.45 -0.84 -20.28
N LYS A 42 22.68 -0.35 -19.06
CA LYS A 42 24.00 -0.29 -18.40
C LYS A 42 23.96 -1.06 -17.08
N GLN A 43 25.12 -1.25 -16.45
CA GLN A 43 25.24 -1.79 -15.09
C GLN A 43 25.65 -0.70 -14.12
N MET A 44 25.13 -0.80 -12.89
CA MET A 44 25.45 0.09 -11.79
C MET A 44 26.18 -0.71 -10.71
N MET A 45 27.28 -0.15 -10.21
CA MET A 45 28.03 -0.69 -9.08
C MET A 45 28.32 0.43 -8.09
N VAL A 46 28.50 0.06 -6.83
CA VAL A 46 28.91 0.99 -5.77
C VAL A 46 30.24 0.53 -5.20
N ASP A 47 31.14 1.47 -4.91
CA ASP A 47 32.41 1.18 -4.24
C ASP A 47 32.39 1.52 -2.73
N GLY A 48 33.47 1.19 -2.02
CA GLY A 48 33.56 1.42 -0.57
C GLY A 48 33.66 2.90 -0.16
N ARG A 49 33.82 3.82 -1.12
CA ARG A 49 33.81 5.27 -0.89
C ARG A 49 32.43 5.88 -1.12
N GLY A 50 31.45 5.07 -1.53
CA GLY A 50 30.12 5.55 -1.94
C GLY A 50 30.11 6.16 -3.32
N THR A 51 31.12 5.93 -4.15
CA THR A 51 31.10 6.35 -5.55
C THR A 51 30.40 5.29 -6.39
N VAL A 52 29.48 5.74 -7.23
CA VAL A 52 28.78 4.91 -8.21
C VAL A 52 29.61 4.82 -9.47
N LYS A 53 29.73 3.59 -9.98
CA LYS A 53 30.38 3.28 -11.24
C LYS A 53 29.36 2.76 -12.23
N ILE A 54 29.28 3.38 -13.40
CA ILE A 54 28.37 2.98 -14.47
C ILE A 54 29.17 2.27 -15.57
N LEU A 55 28.87 0.99 -15.76
CA LEU A 55 29.54 0.14 -16.74
C LEU A 55 28.63 -0.12 -17.94
N PRO A 56 29.18 -0.27 -19.15
CA PRO A 56 28.40 -0.74 -20.30
C PRO A 56 27.82 -2.13 -20.00
N GLY A 57 26.60 -2.39 -20.47
CA GLY A 57 25.95 -3.67 -20.23
C GLY A 57 26.56 -4.81 -21.05
N ASP A 58 27.01 -5.88 -20.41
CA ASP A 58 27.57 -7.07 -21.06
C ASP A 58 26.48 -7.93 -21.74
N GLU A 59 26.61 -8.23 -23.03
CA GLU A 59 25.70 -9.09 -23.80
C GLU A 59 25.51 -10.50 -23.23
N ARG A 60 26.44 -10.97 -22.40
CA ARG A 60 26.33 -12.26 -21.71
C ARG A 60 25.31 -12.24 -20.57
N LEU A 61 24.88 -11.06 -20.13
CA LEU A 61 23.94 -10.89 -19.02
C LEU A 61 22.52 -10.72 -19.54
N ASN A 62 21.59 -11.42 -18.89
CA ASN A 62 20.17 -11.40 -19.23
C ASN A 62 19.49 -10.05 -18.89
N TYR A 63 20.04 -9.30 -17.92
CA TYR A 63 19.42 -8.08 -17.38
C TYR A 63 20.40 -6.90 -17.38
N LYS A 64 19.90 -5.74 -17.82
CA LYS A 64 20.65 -4.47 -17.92
C LYS A 64 19.71 -3.30 -17.59
N PRO A 65 19.72 -2.77 -16.36
CA PRO A 65 20.58 -3.13 -15.22
C PRO A 65 20.20 -4.46 -14.55
N CYS A 66 21.19 -5.09 -13.91
CA CYS A 66 21.08 -6.32 -13.13
C CYS A 66 21.20 -6.00 -11.63
N VAL A 67 20.24 -6.48 -10.84
CA VAL A 67 20.20 -6.26 -9.39
C VAL A 67 21.32 -7.04 -8.70
N ASP A 68 21.62 -8.27 -9.16
CA ASP A 68 22.70 -9.09 -8.58
C ASP A 68 24.07 -8.39 -8.61
N ILE A 69 24.34 -7.59 -9.66
CA ILE A 69 25.59 -6.84 -9.79
C ILE A 69 25.67 -5.70 -8.76
N THR A 70 24.59 -4.93 -8.66
CA THR A 70 24.50 -3.84 -7.67
C THR A 70 24.65 -4.39 -6.26
N PHE A 71 23.89 -5.44 -5.92
CA PHE A 71 23.95 -6.09 -4.61
C PHE A 71 25.32 -6.72 -4.32
N GLY A 72 25.92 -7.40 -5.29
CA GLY A 72 27.26 -7.98 -5.13
C GLY A 72 28.34 -6.92 -4.88
N SER A 73 28.26 -5.76 -5.55
CA SER A 73 29.16 -4.64 -5.28
C SER A 73 28.94 -4.04 -3.89
N ALA A 74 27.68 -3.85 -3.48
CA ALA A 74 27.34 -3.34 -2.17
C ALA A 74 27.78 -4.29 -1.04
N ALA A 75 27.58 -5.60 -1.20
CA ALA A 75 28.02 -6.62 -0.24
C ALA A 75 29.54 -6.56 -0.02
N LYS A 76 30.31 -6.43 -1.10
CA LYS A 76 31.77 -6.33 -1.03
C LYS A 76 32.23 -5.02 -0.38
N SER A 77 31.52 -3.93 -0.61
CA SER A 77 31.93 -2.59 -0.20
C SER A 77 31.49 -2.20 1.21
N TYR A 78 30.36 -2.72 1.69
CA TYR A 78 29.72 -2.26 2.93
C TYR A 78 29.50 -3.36 3.98
N GLY A 79 29.73 -4.64 3.66
CA GLY A 79 29.64 -5.74 4.62
C GLY A 79 28.22 -5.94 5.15
N ASP A 80 28.01 -5.63 6.44
CA ASP A 80 26.74 -5.75 7.18
C ASP A 80 25.90 -4.46 7.17
N LYS A 81 26.40 -3.38 6.54
CA LYS A 81 25.77 -2.05 6.54
C LYS A 81 24.82 -1.81 5.35
N VAL A 82 24.24 -2.87 4.80
CA VAL A 82 23.31 -2.77 3.67
C VAL A 82 21.97 -3.36 4.07
N LEU A 83 20.91 -2.59 3.80
CA LEU A 83 19.55 -3.10 3.73
C LEU A 83 19.18 -3.28 2.26
N ALA A 84 18.94 -4.51 1.83
CA ALA A 84 18.42 -4.79 0.51
C ALA A 84 16.91 -5.04 0.57
N VAL A 85 16.16 -4.35 -0.28
CA VAL A 85 14.71 -4.53 -0.41
C VAL A 85 14.39 -5.02 -1.81
N VAL A 86 13.81 -6.22 -1.93
CA VAL A 86 13.44 -6.83 -3.21
C VAL A 86 11.93 -6.75 -3.41
N LEU A 87 11.54 -5.95 -4.41
CA LEU A 87 10.14 -5.68 -4.75
C LEU A 87 9.65 -6.54 -5.93
N THR A 88 8.36 -6.42 -6.24
CA THR A 88 7.66 -7.09 -7.35
C THR A 88 8.45 -7.03 -8.65
N GLY A 89 8.50 -8.16 -9.35
CA GLY A 89 9.26 -8.28 -10.58
C GLY A 89 9.30 -9.73 -11.07
N MET A 90 9.52 -9.90 -12.38
CA MET A 90 9.63 -11.23 -12.99
C MET A 90 11.06 -11.77 -12.87
N GLY A 91 11.21 -13.09 -12.73
CA GLY A 91 12.50 -13.76 -12.73
C GLY A 91 13.10 -13.93 -11.34
N ALA A 92 14.42 -14.00 -11.26
CA ALA A 92 15.16 -14.26 -10.03
C ALA A 92 16.37 -13.31 -9.86
N ASP A 93 16.38 -12.20 -10.60
CA ASP A 93 17.44 -11.18 -10.47
C ASP A 93 17.42 -10.57 -9.07
N GLY A 94 18.59 -10.52 -8.44
CA GLY A 94 18.79 -10.09 -7.06
C GLY A 94 19.00 -11.25 -6.07
N ARG A 95 18.73 -12.51 -6.46
CA ARG A 95 18.89 -13.68 -5.57
C ARG A 95 20.34 -13.98 -5.23
N GLU A 96 21.24 -13.99 -6.21
CA GLU A 96 22.64 -14.29 -5.97
C GLU A 96 23.34 -13.13 -5.24
N GLY A 97 22.98 -11.89 -5.58
CA GLY A 97 23.43 -10.70 -4.89
C GLY A 97 22.94 -10.67 -3.44
N ALA A 98 21.68 -11.02 -3.17
CA ALA A 98 21.14 -11.13 -1.82
C ALA A 98 21.88 -12.21 -1.01
N ARG A 99 22.25 -13.35 -1.64
CA ARG A 99 23.05 -14.37 -0.98
C ARG A 99 24.42 -13.84 -0.54
N LEU A 100 25.08 -13.02 -1.38
CA LEU A 100 26.33 -12.36 -1.01
C LEU A 100 26.14 -11.35 0.13
N LEU A 101 25.05 -10.59 0.12
CA LEU A 101 24.70 -9.67 1.21
C LEU A 101 24.50 -10.43 2.53
N LYS A 102 23.75 -11.55 2.51
CA LYS A 102 23.54 -12.41 3.69
C LYS A 102 24.85 -12.98 4.22
N GLN A 103 25.77 -13.39 3.33
CA GLN A 103 27.12 -13.84 3.74
C GLN A 103 27.93 -12.73 4.42
N GLY A 104 27.71 -11.47 4.03
CA GLY A 104 28.31 -10.29 4.65
C GLY A 104 27.63 -9.82 5.94
N GLY A 105 26.51 -10.43 6.35
CA GLY A 105 25.73 -10.04 7.53
C GLY A 105 24.66 -8.97 7.28
N SER A 106 24.46 -8.55 6.03
CA SER A 106 23.45 -7.56 5.65
C SER A 106 22.02 -8.11 5.76
N GLN A 107 21.05 -7.20 5.90
CA GLN A 107 19.63 -7.53 5.96
C GLN A 107 19.01 -7.53 4.56
N VAL A 108 18.08 -8.46 4.34
CA VAL A 108 17.33 -8.57 3.08
C VAL A 108 15.83 -8.68 3.40
N TRP A 109 15.05 -7.74 2.88
CA TRP A 109 13.59 -7.77 2.94
C TRP A 109 13.00 -8.10 1.57
N ALA A 110 11.87 -8.81 1.58
CA ALA A 110 11.13 -9.15 0.36
C ALA A 110 9.69 -8.65 0.44
N GLN A 111 9.13 -8.24 -0.68
CA GLN A 111 7.70 -7.93 -0.80
C GLN A 111 6.85 -9.21 -0.71
N ASP A 112 5.73 -9.15 -0.01
CA ASP A 112 4.78 -10.25 0.10
C ASP A 112 4.05 -10.55 -1.21
N GLU A 113 3.49 -11.76 -1.32
CA GLU A 113 2.78 -12.20 -2.52
C GLU A 113 1.49 -11.39 -2.76
N ALA A 114 0.77 -11.00 -1.71
CA ALA A 114 -0.54 -10.37 -1.86
C ALA A 114 -0.46 -8.95 -2.40
N SER A 115 0.63 -8.21 -2.15
CA SER A 115 0.85 -6.87 -2.72
C SER A 115 1.63 -6.87 -4.03
N CYS A 116 2.16 -8.01 -4.47
CA CYS A 116 2.93 -8.10 -5.73
C CYS A 116 2.01 -8.10 -6.96
N VAL A 117 2.44 -7.39 -8.01
CA VAL A 117 1.85 -7.56 -9.36
C VAL A 117 2.39 -8.83 -10.01
N ILE A 118 3.69 -9.10 -9.84
CA ILE A 118 4.37 -10.31 -10.29
C ILE A 118 5.27 -10.81 -9.16
N TYR A 119 4.86 -11.90 -8.53
CA TYR A 119 5.61 -12.53 -7.43
C TYR A 119 6.73 -13.45 -7.96
N GLY A 120 7.68 -12.89 -8.71
CA GLY A 120 8.84 -13.61 -9.24
C GLY A 120 10.10 -13.40 -8.41
N MET A 121 10.64 -12.17 -8.45
CA MET A 121 11.85 -11.79 -7.74
C MET A 121 11.72 -11.99 -6.22
N PRO A 122 10.66 -11.51 -5.53
CA PRO A 122 10.52 -11.73 -4.09
C PRO A 122 10.38 -13.22 -3.74
N MET A 123 9.67 -14.00 -4.57
CA MET A 123 9.57 -15.45 -4.42
C MET A 123 10.94 -16.14 -4.49
N ALA A 124 11.83 -15.69 -5.39
CA ALA A 124 13.16 -16.25 -5.52
C ALA A 124 14.03 -16.04 -4.27
N ILE A 125 13.87 -14.90 -3.59
CA ILE A 125 14.52 -14.58 -2.32
C ILE A 125 13.94 -15.43 -1.19
N ALA A 126 12.61 -15.47 -1.09
CA ALA A 126 11.91 -16.21 -0.04
C ALA A 126 12.17 -17.72 -0.13
N LYS A 127 12.09 -18.32 -1.33
CA LYS A 127 12.38 -19.76 -1.55
C LYS A 127 13.84 -20.11 -1.27
N ALA A 128 14.76 -19.17 -1.43
CA ALA A 128 16.16 -19.36 -1.09
C ALA A 128 16.45 -19.17 0.40
N ASN A 129 15.43 -18.88 1.22
CA ASN A 129 15.53 -18.57 2.65
C ASN A 129 16.52 -17.42 2.92
N LEU A 130 16.51 -16.43 2.04
CA LEU A 130 17.39 -15.25 2.12
C LEU A 130 16.69 -14.04 2.74
N ALA A 131 15.36 -14.05 2.85
CA ALA A 131 14.59 -12.95 3.41
C ALA A 131 14.60 -13.01 4.95
N ASP A 132 15.05 -11.93 5.60
CA ASP A 132 14.92 -11.71 7.04
C ASP A 132 13.49 -11.33 7.42
N ALA A 133 12.80 -10.63 6.53
CA ALA A 133 11.42 -10.23 6.70
C ALA A 133 10.68 -10.18 5.35
N VAL A 134 9.37 -10.44 5.42
CA VAL A 134 8.46 -10.33 4.28
C VAL A 134 7.34 -9.37 4.67
N TYR A 135 7.21 -8.28 3.92
CA TYR A 135 6.31 -7.18 4.25
C TYR A 135 5.38 -6.83 3.08
N GLY A 136 4.20 -6.32 3.39
CA GLY A 136 3.34 -5.66 2.42
C GLY A 136 3.99 -4.40 1.84
N LEU A 137 3.69 -4.05 0.58
CA LEU A 137 4.25 -2.85 -0.07
C LEU A 137 4.08 -1.58 0.79
N ASP A 138 2.90 -1.40 1.38
CA ASP A 138 2.58 -0.24 2.22
C ASP A 138 3.30 -0.28 3.58
N GLU A 139 3.79 -1.44 3.99
CA GLU A 139 4.50 -1.64 5.26
C GLU A 139 6.01 -1.41 5.11
N ILE A 140 6.59 -1.71 3.94
CA ILE A 140 8.02 -1.56 3.65
C ILE A 140 8.48 -0.13 3.93
N GLY A 141 7.75 0.87 3.45
CA GLY A 141 8.08 2.29 3.68
C GLY A 141 8.10 2.66 5.16
N ARG A 142 7.17 2.10 5.96
CA ARG A 142 7.09 2.36 7.40
C ARG A 142 8.26 1.74 8.16
N HIS A 143 8.66 0.53 7.79
CA HIS A 143 9.81 -0.15 8.40
C HIS A 143 11.14 0.51 8.01
N LEU A 144 11.25 1.05 6.78
CA LEU A 144 12.42 1.81 6.35
C LEU A 144 12.68 3.04 7.23
N LEU A 145 11.63 3.78 7.62
CA LEU A 145 11.75 4.94 8.51
C LEU A 145 12.41 4.61 9.86
N LEU A 146 12.16 3.40 10.38
CA LEU A 146 12.76 2.94 11.64
C LEU A 146 14.24 2.61 11.47
N VAL A 147 14.60 1.94 10.38
CA VAL A 147 15.99 1.55 10.11
C VAL A 147 16.86 2.76 9.79
N ASP A 148 16.31 3.77 9.12
CA ASP A 148 17.00 5.02 8.80
C ASP A 148 17.26 5.91 10.03
N GLY A 149 16.79 5.51 11.22
CA GLY A 149 16.98 6.26 12.46
C GLY A 149 16.27 7.61 12.44
N ALA A 150 15.14 7.72 11.73
CA ALA A 150 14.33 8.92 11.76
C ALA A 150 13.91 9.23 13.20
N GLU A 151 13.91 10.51 13.58
CA GLU A 151 13.47 10.91 14.91
C GLU A 151 12.02 10.43 15.14
N PRO A 152 11.67 9.90 16.33
CA PRO A 152 10.34 9.38 16.62
C PRO A 152 9.22 10.36 16.26
N GLU A 153 9.45 11.66 16.44
CA GLU A 153 8.51 12.73 16.08
C GLU A 153 8.24 12.81 14.56
N ALA A 154 9.26 12.58 13.74
CA ALA A 154 9.11 12.51 12.29
C ALA A 154 8.30 11.26 11.88
N ILE A 155 8.57 10.12 12.51
CA ILE A 155 7.82 8.87 12.29
C ILE A 155 6.35 9.07 12.67
N ARG A 156 6.09 9.66 13.84
CA ARG A 156 4.75 9.99 14.32
C ARG A 156 4.01 10.88 13.32
N SER A 157 4.59 12.03 12.97
CA SER A 157 3.93 13.02 12.10
C SER A 157 3.59 12.48 10.71
N ILE A 158 4.46 11.64 10.12
CA ILE A 158 4.21 11.04 8.80
C ILE A 158 3.10 9.99 8.91
N LEU A 159 3.25 9.05 9.84
CA LEU A 159 2.31 7.93 9.96
C LEU A 159 0.93 8.37 10.43
N GLU A 160 0.82 9.35 11.35
CA GLU A 160 -0.48 9.89 11.79
C GLU A 160 -1.25 10.52 10.62
N VAL A 161 -0.57 11.27 9.74
CA VAL A 161 -1.19 11.86 8.55
C VAL A 161 -1.69 10.76 7.59
N ASP A 162 -0.89 9.74 7.35
CA ASP A 162 -1.26 8.62 6.48
C ASP A 162 -2.45 7.85 7.06
N PHE A 163 -2.44 7.56 8.37
CA PHE A 163 -3.52 6.85 9.05
C PHE A 163 -4.82 7.64 9.06
N TYR A 164 -4.78 8.94 9.38
CA TYR A 164 -5.95 9.80 9.33
C TYR A 164 -6.54 9.86 7.92
N THR A 165 -5.69 9.99 6.90
CA THR A 165 -6.12 10.03 5.50
C THR A 165 -6.79 8.72 5.11
N GLN A 166 -6.22 7.58 5.53
CA GLN A 166 -6.77 6.27 5.18
C GLN A 166 -8.06 5.95 5.94
N GLU A 167 -8.12 6.25 7.24
CA GLU A 167 -9.35 6.13 8.03
C GLU A 167 -10.48 7.00 7.45
N SER A 168 -10.18 8.25 7.09
CA SER A 168 -11.15 9.14 6.47
C SER A 168 -11.72 8.55 5.17
N ARG A 169 -10.86 7.99 4.32
CA ARG A 169 -11.28 7.30 3.09
C ARG A 169 -12.15 6.08 3.38
N ASP A 170 -11.77 5.24 4.34
CA ASP A 170 -12.51 4.02 4.71
C ASP A 170 -13.90 4.37 5.27
N ILE A 171 -13.98 5.40 6.12
CA ILE A 171 -15.26 5.92 6.65
C ILE A 171 -16.10 6.56 5.54
N GLN A 172 -15.48 7.32 4.63
CA GLN A 172 -16.21 7.96 3.53
C GLN A 172 -16.83 6.93 2.59
N ALA A 173 -16.15 5.80 2.34
CA ALA A 173 -16.72 4.69 1.58
C ALA A 173 -17.98 4.12 2.26
N ALA A 174 -17.97 3.98 3.59
CA ALA A 174 -19.14 3.52 4.34
C ALA A 174 -20.29 4.54 4.33
N LYS A 175 -19.99 5.85 4.37
CA LYS A 175 -20.99 6.94 4.31
C LYS A 175 -21.79 6.95 3.02
N VAL A 176 -21.24 6.43 1.90
CA VAL A 176 -22.00 6.28 0.65
C VAL A 176 -23.19 5.35 0.85
N PHE A 177 -22.98 4.18 1.45
CA PHE A 177 -24.06 3.21 1.73
C PHE A 177 -25.06 3.73 2.77
N GLU A 178 -24.58 4.47 3.76
CA GLU A 178 -25.44 5.14 4.73
C GLU A 178 -26.37 6.15 4.06
N SER A 179 -25.81 6.97 3.16
CA SER A 179 -26.57 7.98 2.40
C SER A 179 -27.58 7.30 1.47
N MET A 180 -27.17 6.25 0.76
CA MET A 180 -28.08 5.44 -0.05
C MET A 180 -29.23 4.86 0.79
N GLY A 181 -28.93 4.34 1.98
CA GLY A 181 -29.95 3.85 2.92
C GLY A 181 -30.90 4.96 3.38
N GLY A 182 -30.38 6.17 3.63
CA GLY A 182 -31.19 7.34 3.97
C GLY A 182 -32.11 7.81 2.85
N TYR A 183 -31.69 7.68 1.58
CA TYR A 183 -32.50 8.05 0.42
C TYR A 183 -33.41 6.91 -0.10
N ALA A 184 -33.16 5.66 0.25
CA ALA A 184 -33.96 4.53 -0.25
C ALA A 184 -35.48 4.64 0.05
N PRO A 185 -35.94 5.11 1.23
CA PRO A 185 -37.36 5.32 1.49
C PRO A 185 -37.99 6.40 0.60
N THR A 186 -37.23 7.41 0.16
CA THR A 186 -37.76 8.48 -0.69
C THR A 186 -38.13 7.95 -2.08
N ILE A 187 -37.36 6.98 -2.59
CA ILE A 187 -37.69 6.26 -3.84
C ILE A 187 -39.03 5.50 -3.66
N GLY A 188 -39.25 4.89 -2.50
CA GLY A 188 -40.51 4.22 -2.17
C GLY A 188 -41.70 5.18 -2.15
N ILE A 189 -41.53 6.38 -1.57
CA ILE A 189 -42.56 7.44 -1.57
C ILE A 189 -42.86 7.91 -3.00
N ILE A 190 -41.85 8.10 -3.85
CA ILE A 190 -42.05 8.47 -5.26
C ILE A 190 -42.88 7.39 -5.99
N GLY A 191 -42.55 6.11 -5.78
CA GLY A 191 -43.32 5.00 -6.34
C GLY A 191 -44.76 4.94 -5.82
N ALA A 192 -44.98 5.29 -4.56
CA ALA A 192 -46.33 5.42 -3.98
C ALA A 192 -47.14 6.52 -4.67
N VAL A 193 -46.54 7.69 -4.87
CA VAL A 193 -47.16 8.81 -5.58
C VAL A 193 -47.47 8.44 -7.02
N MET A 194 -46.54 7.77 -7.73
CA MET A 194 -46.77 7.31 -9.11
C MET A 194 -47.92 6.29 -9.19
N GLY A 195 -48.02 5.36 -8.23
CA GLY A 195 -49.12 4.41 -8.15
C GLY A 195 -50.47 5.11 -7.96
N LEU A 196 -50.53 6.12 -7.07
CA LEU A 196 -51.75 6.91 -6.87
C LEU A 196 -52.14 7.75 -8.10
N ILE A 197 -51.17 8.34 -8.82
CA ILE A 197 -51.42 9.05 -10.08
C ILE A 197 -52.04 8.10 -11.11
N HIS A 198 -51.55 6.86 -11.19
CA HIS A 198 -52.09 5.85 -12.10
C HIS A 198 -53.54 5.45 -11.76
N VAL A 199 -53.85 5.33 -10.46
CA VAL A 199 -55.20 5.06 -9.95
C VAL A 199 -56.15 6.20 -10.32
N MET A 200 -55.72 7.46 -10.13
CA MET A 200 -56.52 8.63 -10.46
C MET A 200 -56.78 8.80 -11.96
N GLY A 201 -55.87 8.34 -12.82
CA GLY A 201 -56.03 8.38 -14.28
C GLY A 201 -57.06 7.39 -14.83
N ASN A 202 -57.38 6.32 -14.09
CA ASN A 202 -58.18 5.19 -14.56
C ASN A 202 -59.44 4.93 -13.71
N LEU A 203 -59.98 5.96 -13.06
CA LEU A 203 -61.15 5.88 -12.17
C LEU A 203 -62.42 5.26 -12.81
N ALA A 204 -62.50 5.22 -14.14
CA ALA A 204 -63.61 4.64 -14.88
C ALA A 204 -63.57 3.09 -14.97
N ASP A 205 -62.43 2.46 -14.70
CA ASP A 205 -62.26 1.01 -14.77
C ASP A 205 -61.86 0.42 -13.40
N PRO A 206 -62.80 -0.25 -12.69
CA PRO A 206 -62.54 -0.85 -11.39
C PRO A 206 -61.42 -1.89 -11.39
N THR A 207 -61.12 -2.52 -12.52
CA THR A 207 -60.08 -3.54 -12.63
C THR A 207 -58.66 -2.97 -12.60
N GLN A 208 -58.48 -1.71 -13.04
CA GLN A 208 -57.20 -1.00 -13.06
C GLN A 208 -56.87 -0.30 -11.73
N LEU A 209 -57.85 -0.14 -10.83
CA LEU A 209 -57.62 0.47 -9.51
C LEU A 209 -56.72 -0.40 -8.62
N GLY A 210 -56.90 -1.72 -8.67
CA GLY A 210 -56.17 -2.66 -7.82
C GLY A 210 -54.66 -2.70 -8.12
N SER A 211 -54.28 -2.62 -9.39
CA SER A 211 -52.87 -2.68 -9.81
C SER A 211 -52.09 -1.43 -9.35
N GLY A 212 -52.66 -0.23 -9.51
CA GLY A 212 -52.00 1.01 -9.10
C GLY A 212 -51.81 1.15 -7.58
N ILE A 213 -52.80 0.69 -6.79
CA ILE A 213 -52.68 0.63 -5.32
C ILE A 213 -51.61 -0.38 -4.91
N ALA A 214 -51.59 -1.57 -5.53
CA ALA A 214 -50.58 -2.59 -5.23
C ALA A 214 -49.15 -2.10 -5.53
N VAL A 215 -48.94 -1.41 -6.66
CA VAL A 215 -47.63 -0.81 -7.00
C VAL A 215 -47.18 0.21 -5.95
N ALA A 216 -48.10 1.03 -5.45
CA ALA A 216 -47.77 2.05 -4.45
C ALA A 216 -47.29 1.44 -3.12
N PHE A 217 -47.98 0.40 -2.63
CA PHE A 217 -47.60 -0.30 -1.41
C PHE A 217 -46.29 -1.07 -1.59
N VAL A 218 -46.14 -1.79 -2.70
CA VAL A 218 -44.95 -2.58 -3.00
C VAL A 218 -43.71 -1.68 -3.14
N ALA A 219 -43.82 -0.52 -3.79
CA ALA A 219 -42.73 0.44 -3.89
C ALA A 219 -42.28 0.96 -2.51
N THR A 220 -43.23 1.28 -1.63
CA THR A 220 -42.92 1.76 -0.26
C THR A 220 -42.24 0.66 0.56
N ILE A 221 -42.73 -0.57 0.48
CA ILE A 221 -42.16 -1.73 1.16
C ILE A 221 -40.72 -1.94 0.68
N TYR A 222 -40.45 -1.94 -0.62
CA TYR A 222 -39.10 -2.12 -1.14
C TYR A 222 -38.15 -0.97 -0.77
N GLY A 223 -38.62 0.28 -0.76
CA GLY A 223 -37.81 1.43 -0.34
C GLY A 223 -37.37 1.33 1.12
N VAL A 224 -38.31 1.03 2.04
CA VAL A 224 -38.00 0.86 3.46
C VAL A 224 -37.20 -0.43 3.73
N ALA A 225 -37.51 -1.52 3.04
CA ALA A 225 -36.81 -2.79 3.20
C ALA A 225 -35.36 -2.71 2.70
N SER A 226 -35.11 -2.13 1.52
CA SER A 226 -33.75 -1.98 1.00
C SER A 226 -32.87 -1.08 1.87
N ALA A 227 -33.46 -0.04 2.48
CA ALA A 227 -32.78 0.80 3.46
C ALA A 227 -32.32 -0.01 4.68
N ASN A 228 -33.26 -0.68 5.36
CA ASN A 228 -33.04 -1.25 6.69
C ASN A 228 -32.43 -2.66 6.66
N LEU A 229 -32.68 -3.44 5.62
CA LEU A 229 -32.21 -4.83 5.53
C LEU A 229 -30.88 -4.97 4.80
N ILE A 230 -30.51 -3.99 3.97
CA ILE A 230 -29.35 -4.10 3.08
C ILE A 230 -28.39 -2.92 3.29
N LEU A 231 -28.81 -1.70 2.96
CA LEU A 231 -27.89 -0.56 2.84
C LEU A 231 -27.33 -0.11 4.20
N LEU A 232 -28.18 0.10 5.20
CA LEU A 232 -27.74 0.53 6.53
C LEU A 232 -26.92 -0.55 7.27
N PRO A 233 -27.28 -1.84 7.24
CA PRO A 233 -26.44 -2.90 7.79
C PRO A 233 -25.05 -2.99 7.12
N ILE A 234 -24.97 -2.85 5.79
CA ILE A 234 -23.70 -2.82 5.06
C ILE A 234 -22.87 -1.61 5.49
N ALA A 235 -23.47 -0.41 5.56
CA ALA A 235 -22.79 0.80 5.98
C ALA A 235 -22.20 0.65 7.39
N ASN A 236 -22.99 0.14 8.35
CA ASN A 236 -22.54 -0.09 9.71
C ASN A 236 -21.41 -1.13 9.80
N LYS A 237 -21.50 -2.21 9.01
CA LYS A 237 -20.43 -3.22 8.95
C LYS A 237 -19.14 -2.64 8.40
N LEU A 238 -19.21 -1.83 7.33
CA LEU A 238 -18.03 -1.17 6.76
C LEU A 238 -17.40 -0.18 7.73
N LYS A 239 -18.20 0.62 8.46
CA LYS A 239 -17.70 1.50 9.53
C LYS A 239 -16.99 0.71 10.63
N ALA A 240 -17.57 -0.41 11.08
CA ALA A 240 -16.96 -1.25 12.10
C ALA A 240 -15.61 -1.84 11.65
N LEU A 241 -15.51 -2.25 10.38
CA LEU A 241 -14.25 -2.72 9.80
C LEU A 241 -13.21 -1.60 9.70
N ALA A 242 -13.60 -0.40 9.25
CA ALA A 242 -12.73 0.76 9.19
C ALA A 242 -12.17 1.13 10.58
N MET A 243 -13.04 1.16 11.59
CA MET A 243 -12.63 1.42 12.99
C MET A 243 -11.68 0.36 13.54
N ARG A 244 -11.89 -0.92 13.19
CA ARG A 244 -10.99 -2.00 13.60
C ARG A 244 -9.62 -1.87 12.94
N GLN A 245 -9.59 -1.50 11.65
CA GLN A 245 -8.33 -1.24 10.94
C GLN A 245 -7.61 -0.01 11.49
N SER A 246 -8.34 1.05 11.83
CA SER A 246 -7.80 2.27 12.44
C SER A 246 -7.10 1.94 13.76
N ARG A 247 -7.78 1.22 14.67
CA ARG A 247 -7.17 0.75 15.94
C ARG A 247 -5.92 -0.10 15.74
N TYR A 248 -5.92 -0.99 14.75
CA TYR A 248 -4.74 -1.80 14.44
C TYR A 248 -3.57 -0.96 13.94
N ARG A 249 -3.83 0.05 13.10
CA ARG A 249 -2.80 0.99 12.61
C ARG A 249 -2.25 1.85 13.74
N GLU A 250 -3.09 2.29 14.66
CA GLU A 250 -2.69 3.05 15.85
C GLU A 250 -1.81 2.20 16.80
N MET A 251 -2.19 0.93 17.02
CA MET A 251 -1.36 -0.02 17.76
C MET A 251 0.01 -0.20 17.10
N LEU A 252 0.07 -0.34 15.77
CA LEU A 252 1.34 -0.40 15.04
C LEU A 252 2.15 0.88 15.24
N LEU A 253 1.53 2.06 15.14
CA LEU A 253 2.21 3.34 15.36
C LEU A 253 2.95 3.36 16.69
N GLU A 254 2.24 3.08 17.78
CA GLU A 254 2.82 3.10 19.12
C GLU A 254 3.89 2.02 19.28
N GLY A 255 3.72 0.85 18.66
CA GLY A 255 4.75 -0.19 18.63
C GLY A 255 6.03 0.27 17.93
N LEU A 256 5.90 0.88 16.75
CA LEU A 256 7.04 1.40 15.98
C LEU A 256 7.74 2.55 16.72
N LEU A 257 6.99 3.45 17.34
CA LEU A 257 7.54 4.55 18.12
C LEU A 257 8.30 4.05 19.36
N SER A 258 7.73 3.11 20.12
CA SER A 258 8.42 2.53 21.27
C SER A 258 9.68 1.76 20.88
N ILE A 259 9.73 1.14 19.70
CA ILE A 259 10.97 0.54 19.16
C ILE A 259 11.99 1.63 18.83
N ALA A 260 11.57 2.71 18.16
CA ALA A 260 12.44 3.84 17.81
C ALA A 260 13.01 4.55 19.05
N GLU A 261 12.21 4.67 20.11
CA GLU A 261 12.62 5.24 21.41
C GLU A 261 13.51 4.28 22.24
N GLY A 262 13.62 3.01 21.82
CA GLY A 262 14.42 2.00 22.52
C GLY A 262 13.80 1.50 23.82
N GLU A 263 12.46 1.51 23.93
CA GLU A 263 11.75 0.98 25.09
C GLU A 263 12.02 -0.52 25.30
N ASN A 264 11.92 -0.99 26.55
CA ASN A 264 12.08 -2.41 26.88
C ASN A 264 10.94 -3.24 26.24
N PRO A 265 11.22 -4.38 25.57
CA PRO A 265 10.19 -5.22 24.94
C PRO A 265 8.98 -5.55 25.81
N ARG A 266 9.17 -5.70 27.12
CA ARG A 266 8.09 -5.98 28.07
C ARG A 266 7.18 -4.77 28.33
N SER A 267 7.75 -3.56 28.27
CA SER A 267 6.99 -2.29 28.32
C SER A 267 6.13 -2.14 27.07
N ILE A 268 6.74 -2.42 25.91
CA ILE A 268 6.06 -2.39 24.61
C ILE A 268 4.88 -3.36 24.62
N GLU A 269 5.10 -4.62 25.02
CA GLU A 269 4.04 -5.63 25.09
C GLU A 269 2.86 -5.18 25.96
N LEU A 270 3.12 -4.62 27.15
CA LEU A 270 2.08 -4.10 28.04
C LEU A 270 1.30 -2.94 27.41
N LYS A 271 1.98 -2.03 26.72
CA LYS A 271 1.37 -0.89 26.02
C LYS A 271 0.48 -1.37 24.87
N LEU A 272 0.94 -2.35 24.10
CA LEU A 272 0.21 -2.91 22.95
C LEU A 272 -0.95 -3.83 23.36
N GLN A 273 -0.89 -4.50 24.51
CA GLN A 273 -1.99 -5.31 25.02
C GLN A 273 -3.28 -4.51 25.21
N GLY A 274 -3.17 -3.22 25.59
CA GLY A 274 -4.33 -2.33 25.73
C GLY A 274 -5.11 -2.06 24.43
N PHE A 275 -4.53 -2.37 23.26
CA PHE A 275 -5.18 -2.21 21.96
C PHE A 275 -5.89 -3.48 21.47
N MET A 276 -5.70 -4.63 22.14
CA MET A 276 -6.25 -5.92 21.72
C MET A 276 -7.63 -6.23 22.31
N GLU A 277 -8.19 -5.36 23.15
CA GLU A 277 -9.56 -5.43 23.68
C GLU A 277 -10.60 -4.73 22.76
#